data_AF-A0A2H4TMB9-F1
#
_entry.id   AF-A0A2H4TMB9-F1
#
_cell.length_a   1.000
_cell.length_b   1.000
_cell.length_c   1.000
_cell.angle_alpha   90.00
_cell.angle_beta   90.00
_cell.angle_gamma   90.00
#
_symmetry.space_group_name_H-M   'P 1'
#
loop_
_entity.id
_entity.type
_entity.pdbx_description
1 polymer ?
#
loop_
_entity_poly.entity_id
_entity_poly.type
_entity_poly.pdbx_seq_one_letter_code
_entity_poly.pdbx_strand_id
1 'polypeptide(L)'
;MGIKQHNGNTKADRLAELKIRSPSIQLIKFGAIGLNAIIFSPLLIAADTGSQYGTNITINDGDRITGDTADPSGNLYGVMTPAGNTPGNINLGNDVTVNVNDASGYAKGIIIQGKNSSLTANRLTVDVVGQTSAIGINLIGDYTHADLGTGSTIKSNDDGIIIGHSSTLTATQFTIENSNGIGLTINDYGTSVDLGSGSKITTDGSTGVYIGGLNGNNANGAARFTATDLTIDVQGYSAMGINVQKNSVVDLGTNSTIKTNGDNAHGLWSFGQVSANALTVDVTGAAANGVEVRGGTTTIGADSHISSAQGGGLVTSGSDAIINFTGTAAQ
;
A
#
# COMPACT_ATOMS: atom_id res chain seq x y z
N MET A 1 54.69 -14.04 -58.08
CA MET A 1 56.14 -13.74 -57.94
C MET A 1 56.27 -12.66 -56.87
N GLY A 2 56.96 -12.94 -55.74
CA GLY A 2 57.43 -11.99 -54.68
C GLY A 2 56.34 -11.35 -53.79
N ILE A 3 56.13 -11.65 -52.49
CA ILE A 3 56.96 -11.65 -51.25
C ILE A 3 57.00 -10.29 -50.49
N LYS A 4 56.47 -10.34 -49.25
CA LYS A 4 56.79 -9.67 -47.95
C LYS A 4 56.70 -8.14 -47.81
N GLN A 5 55.83 -7.67 -46.90
CA GLN A 5 55.97 -7.38 -45.44
C GLN A 5 56.57 -6.01 -45.13
N HIS A 6 55.85 -5.22 -44.32
CA HIS A 6 56.43 -4.60 -43.13
C HIS A 6 55.43 -4.59 -41.97
N ASN A 7 55.99 -4.94 -40.82
CA ASN A 7 55.39 -5.19 -39.52
C ASN A 7 55.20 -3.87 -38.75
N GLY A 8 54.12 -3.74 -37.97
CA GLY A 8 53.82 -2.52 -37.22
C GLY A 8 52.72 -2.72 -36.18
N ASN A 9 53.02 -3.58 -35.21
CA ASN A 9 52.28 -3.86 -33.98
C ASN A 9 51.84 -2.59 -33.23
N THR A 10 50.56 -2.45 -32.84
CA THR A 10 50.16 -2.08 -31.46
C THR A 10 48.63 -2.07 -31.27
N LYS A 11 48.17 -3.06 -30.49
CA LYS A 11 47.28 -2.96 -29.32
C LYS A 11 45.88 -2.33 -29.48
N ALA A 12 44.90 -3.22 -29.37
CA ALA A 12 43.55 -2.95 -28.89
C ALA A 12 43.58 -2.33 -27.47
N ASP A 13 42.94 -1.18 -27.32
CA ASP A 13 42.46 -0.64 -26.03
C ASP A 13 41.08 -1.26 -25.78
N ARG A 14 41.00 -2.38 -25.06
CA ARG A 14 40.88 -2.49 -23.59
C ARG A 14 39.68 -1.73 -23.03
N LEU A 15 38.57 -2.49 -22.97
CA LEU A 15 37.55 -2.44 -21.93
C LEU A 15 38.16 -2.07 -20.57
N ALA A 16 37.63 -1.01 -19.96
CA ALA A 16 37.91 -0.69 -18.58
C ALA A 16 37.26 -1.77 -17.68
N GLU A 17 38.02 -2.79 -17.31
CA GLU A 17 37.71 -3.62 -16.15
C GLU A 17 37.81 -2.76 -14.88
N LEU A 18 36.67 -2.47 -14.27
CA LEU A 18 36.59 -1.94 -12.91
C LEU A 18 37.06 -3.06 -11.95
N LYS A 19 38.36 -3.10 -11.68
CA LYS A 19 38.98 -4.02 -10.75
C LYS A 19 38.66 -3.58 -9.32
N ILE A 20 37.64 -4.20 -8.71
CA ILE A 20 37.38 -4.10 -7.27
C ILE A 20 38.64 -4.58 -6.56
N ARG A 21 39.34 -3.68 -5.87
CA ARG A 21 40.50 -4.03 -5.06
C ARG A 21 40.00 -4.80 -3.84
N SER A 22 40.37 -6.08 -3.75
CA SER A 22 40.26 -6.83 -2.50
C SER A 22 41.08 -6.12 -1.41
N PRO A 23 40.53 -5.82 -0.23
CA PRO A 23 41.36 -5.37 0.88
C PRO A 23 42.19 -6.56 1.36
N SER A 24 43.49 -6.52 1.10
CA SER A 24 44.45 -7.44 1.71
C SER A 24 44.48 -7.19 3.21
N ILE A 25 43.93 -8.10 4.00
CA ILE A 25 44.09 -8.08 5.47
C ILE A 25 45.52 -8.54 5.76
N GLN A 26 46.42 -7.57 5.94
CA GLN A 26 47.77 -7.81 6.43
C GLN A 26 47.69 -8.12 7.94
N LEU A 27 47.96 -9.36 8.31
CA LEU A 27 48.06 -9.79 9.70
C LEU A 27 49.38 -9.28 10.30
N ILE A 28 49.33 -8.13 10.98
CA ILE A 28 50.48 -7.63 11.73
C ILE A 28 50.55 -8.38 13.07
N LYS A 29 51.59 -9.21 13.25
CA LYS A 29 51.93 -9.80 14.55
C LYS A 29 52.50 -8.72 15.46
N PHE A 30 51.69 -8.21 16.39
CA PHE A 30 52.17 -7.54 17.59
C PHE A 30 51.89 -8.41 18.82
N GLY A 31 52.85 -8.39 19.74
CA GLY A 31 52.91 -9.23 20.93
C GLY A 31 51.77 -8.99 21.93
N ALA A 32 51.59 -9.99 22.79
CA ALA A 32 50.52 -10.12 23.75
C ALA A 32 50.37 -8.91 24.69
N ILE A 33 49.30 -8.12 24.49
CA ILE A 33 48.68 -7.24 25.49
C ILE A 33 47.17 -7.19 25.19
N GLY A 34 46.33 -7.61 26.14
CA GLY A 34 44.89 -7.30 26.25
C GLY A 34 43.99 -7.71 25.07
N LEU A 35 43.37 -8.88 25.15
CA LEU A 35 42.35 -9.33 24.19
C LEU A 35 41.04 -8.55 24.39
N ASN A 36 40.97 -7.32 23.90
CA ASN A 36 39.69 -6.71 23.56
C ASN A 36 39.23 -7.38 22.27
N ALA A 37 38.27 -8.32 22.37
CA ALA A 37 37.62 -8.89 21.20
C ALA A 37 36.92 -7.77 20.44
N ILE A 38 37.52 -7.31 19.34
CA ILE A 38 36.82 -6.50 18.35
C ILE A 38 35.87 -7.47 17.64
N ILE A 39 34.62 -7.54 18.12
CA ILE A 39 33.54 -8.22 17.41
C ILE A 39 33.24 -7.36 16.20
N PHE A 40 33.76 -7.73 15.03
CA PHE A 40 33.23 -7.22 13.77
C PHE A 40 31.83 -7.84 13.62
N SER A 41 30.79 -7.04 13.83
CA SER A 41 29.46 -7.41 13.36
C SER A 41 29.58 -7.69 11.86
N PRO A 42 29.16 -8.86 11.36
CA PRO A 42 29.13 -9.08 9.93
C PRO A 42 28.29 -7.97 9.32
N LEU A 43 28.78 -7.34 8.24
CA LEU A 43 27.89 -6.58 7.37
C LEU A 43 26.85 -7.59 6.88
N LEU A 44 25.63 -7.48 7.40
CA LEU A 44 24.50 -8.26 6.90
C LEU A 44 24.20 -7.69 5.51
N ILE A 45 24.60 -8.43 4.48
CA ILE A 45 24.23 -8.13 3.10
C ILE A 45 22.79 -8.63 2.94
N ALA A 46 21.89 -7.73 2.57
CA ALA A 46 20.52 -8.08 2.19
C ALA A 46 20.55 -9.22 1.16
N ALA A 47 19.87 -10.32 1.45
CA ALA A 47 19.72 -11.42 0.52
C ALA A 47 18.65 -11.08 -0.53
N ASP A 48 18.83 -11.56 -1.76
CA ASP A 48 17.77 -11.57 -2.78
C ASP A 48 17.25 -13.00 -2.90
N THR A 49 15.94 -13.16 -2.72
CA THR A 49 15.25 -14.44 -2.76
C THR A 49 14.15 -14.40 -3.82
N GLY A 50 13.84 -15.55 -4.43
CA GLY A 50 12.69 -15.67 -5.33
C GLY A 50 11.35 -15.62 -4.58
N SER A 51 10.26 -15.88 -5.29
CA SER A 51 8.92 -15.93 -4.70
C SER A 51 8.82 -16.87 -3.50
N GLN A 52 8.09 -16.46 -2.47
CA GLN A 52 7.88 -17.23 -1.25
C GLN A 52 6.48 -17.83 -1.23
N TYR A 53 6.40 -19.15 -1.03
CA TYR A 53 5.14 -19.88 -0.92
C TYR A 53 5.11 -20.82 0.27
N GLY A 54 4.07 -20.72 1.10
CA GLY A 54 3.87 -21.63 2.23
C GLY A 54 3.02 -21.06 3.35
N THR A 55 2.86 -21.84 4.41
CA THR A 55 2.15 -21.44 5.63
C THR A 55 3.07 -20.87 6.70
N ASN A 56 4.39 -20.98 6.56
CA ASN A 56 5.35 -20.36 7.47
C ASN A 56 6.45 -19.72 6.64
N ILE A 57 6.46 -18.39 6.57
CA ILE A 57 7.43 -17.62 5.80
C ILE A 57 8.10 -16.68 6.78
N THR A 58 9.43 -16.71 6.84
CA THR A 58 10.21 -15.81 7.68
C THR A 58 11.37 -15.29 6.87
N ILE A 59 11.45 -13.96 6.76
CA ILE A 59 12.45 -13.24 5.97
C ILE A 59 13.26 -12.37 6.93
N ASN A 60 14.56 -12.26 6.69
CA ASN A 60 15.41 -11.44 7.57
C ASN A 60 15.25 -9.96 7.22
N ASP A 61 15.53 -9.13 8.22
CA ASP A 61 15.48 -7.68 8.06
C ASP A 61 16.36 -7.22 6.89
N GLY A 62 15.81 -6.35 6.04
CA GLY A 62 16.48 -5.77 4.88
C GLY A 62 16.55 -6.65 3.64
N ASP A 63 16.12 -7.92 3.70
CA ASP A 63 16.14 -8.82 2.55
C ASP A 63 15.15 -8.38 1.45
N ARG A 64 15.38 -8.87 0.23
CA ARG A 64 14.55 -8.63 -0.95
C ARG A 64 13.91 -9.93 -1.43
N ILE A 65 12.65 -9.82 -1.83
CA ILE A 65 11.87 -10.86 -2.50
C ILE A 65 11.58 -10.40 -3.92
N THR A 66 12.05 -11.15 -4.91
CA THR A 66 11.75 -10.94 -6.32
C THR A 66 10.68 -11.93 -6.75
N GLY A 67 9.51 -11.43 -7.13
CA GLY A 67 8.38 -12.26 -7.60
C GLY A 67 8.65 -12.83 -8.98
N ASP A 68 9.09 -14.09 -9.03
CA ASP A 68 9.53 -14.80 -10.22
C ASP A 68 8.72 -16.08 -10.51
N THR A 69 7.76 -16.41 -9.63
CA THR A 69 6.90 -17.58 -9.74
C THR A 69 5.45 -17.18 -10.01
N ALA A 70 4.80 -17.91 -10.91
CA ALA A 70 3.38 -17.74 -11.21
C ALA A 70 2.48 -18.58 -10.29
N ASP A 71 1.35 -18.01 -9.88
CA ASP A 71 0.26 -18.75 -9.22
C ASP A 71 -0.47 -19.68 -10.23
N PRO A 72 -1.40 -20.53 -9.79
CA PRO A 72 -2.14 -21.42 -10.71
C PRO A 72 -2.97 -20.71 -11.79
N SER A 73 -3.22 -19.41 -11.64
CA SER A 73 -3.92 -18.58 -12.64
C SER A 73 -2.95 -17.84 -13.57
N GLY A 74 -1.64 -18.02 -13.38
CA GLY A 74 -0.59 -17.39 -14.17
C GLY A 74 -0.14 -16.02 -13.66
N ASN A 75 -0.57 -15.56 -12.48
CA ASN A 75 -0.14 -14.26 -11.95
C ASN A 75 1.23 -14.40 -11.27
N LEU A 76 2.22 -13.57 -11.61
CA LEU A 76 3.46 -13.53 -10.82
C LEU A 76 3.17 -13.03 -9.41
N TYR A 77 3.81 -13.63 -8.41
CA TYR A 77 3.67 -13.22 -7.02
C TYR A 77 4.98 -13.10 -6.26
N GLY A 78 5.04 -12.21 -5.26
CA GLY A 78 6.18 -12.12 -4.35
C GLY A 78 6.04 -13.08 -3.17
N VAL A 79 4.93 -12.97 -2.42
CA VAL A 79 4.62 -13.83 -1.27
C VAL A 79 3.21 -14.38 -1.40
N MET A 80 3.03 -15.68 -1.18
CA MET A 80 1.72 -16.31 -1.25
C MET A 80 1.52 -17.38 -0.18
N THR A 81 0.38 -17.35 0.51
CA THR A 81 -0.06 -18.50 1.32
C THR A 81 -0.96 -19.44 0.51
N PRO A 82 -0.96 -20.75 0.79
CA PRO A 82 -1.94 -21.66 0.23
C PRO A 82 -3.36 -21.27 0.63
N ALA A 83 -4.32 -21.49 -0.26
CA ALA A 83 -5.74 -21.36 0.06
C ALA A 83 -6.20 -22.48 1.02
N GLY A 84 -7.33 -22.24 1.70
CA GLY A 84 -7.99 -23.22 2.57
C GLY A 84 -7.93 -22.86 4.05
N ASN A 85 -8.15 -23.88 4.90
CA ASN A 85 -8.35 -23.69 6.35
C ASN A 85 -7.07 -23.72 7.19
N THR A 86 -5.90 -23.89 6.57
CA THR A 86 -4.63 -23.89 7.30
C THR A 86 -4.12 -22.46 7.46
N PRO A 87 -3.95 -21.96 8.70
CA PRO A 87 -3.42 -20.63 8.94
C PRO A 87 -1.98 -20.51 8.43
N GLY A 88 -1.68 -19.39 7.78
CA GLY A 88 -0.33 -18.97 7.45
C GLY A 88 0.23 -18.00 8.49
N ASN A 89 1.52 -18.08 8.78
CA ASN A 89 2.28 -17.13 9.59
C ASN A 89 3.44 -16.57 8.76
N ILE A 90 3.34 -15.30 8.39
CA ILE A 90 4.22 -14.63 7.43
C ILE A 90 4.85 -13.47 8.16
N ASN A 91 6.14 -13.60 8.45
CA ASN A 91 6.94 -12.57 9.09
C ASN A 91 7.98 -12.06 8.10
N LEU A 92 7.76 -10.86 7.57
CA LEU A 92 8.68 -10.20 6.65
C LEU A 92 9.71 -9.32 7.37
N GLY A 93 9.70 -9.24 8.71
CA GLY A 93 10.68 -8.45 9.46
C GLY A 93 10.63 -6.95 9.13
N ASN A 94 11.78 -6.29 9.31
CA ASN A 94 11.96 -4.86 9.06
C ASN A 94 12.60 -4.60 7.69
N ASP A 95 12.22 -3.50 7.04
CA ASP A 95 12.92 -2.97 5.85
C ASP A 95 13.00 -3.95 4.66
N VAL A 96 12.13 -4.98 4.63
CA VAL A 96 12.06 -5.91 3.51
C VAL A 96 11.43 -5.26 2.29
N THR A 97 11.94 -5.64 1.12
CA THR A 97 11.37 -5.20 -0.17
C THR A 97 10.80 -6.39 -0.93
N VAL A 98 9.55 -6.30 -1.36
CA VAL A 98 8.90 -7.24 -2.28
C VAL A 98 8.72 -6.56 -3.63
N ASN A 99 9.25 -7.15 -4.69
CA ASN A 99 9.17 -6.58 -6.03
C ASN A 99 8.67 -7.60 -7.02
N VAL A 100 7.59 -7.28 -7.72
CA VAL A 100 6.98 -8.17 -8.72
C VAL A 100 6.79 -7.38 -10.00
N ASN A 101 7.41 -7.84 -11.09
CA ASN A 101 7.29 -7.19 -12.39
C ASN A 101 6.95 -8.23 -13.45
N ASP A 102 5.68 -8.26 -13.86
CA ASP A 102 5.22 -9.06 -14.99
C ASP A 102 5.02 -8.18 -16.23
N ALA A 103 6.01 -8.22 -17.12
CA ALA A 103 6.00 -7.46 -18.38
C ALA A 103 4.95 -7.96 -19.40
N SER A 104 4.26 -9.06 -19.13
CA SER A 104 3.34 -9.69 -20.08
C SER A 104 1.94 -9.95 -19.53
N GLY A 105 1.77 -9.95 -18.20
CA GLY A 105 0.58 -10.47 -17.55
C GLY A 105 0.17 -9.70 -16.30
N TYR A 106 -0.19 -10.45 -15.28
CA TYR A 106 -0.78 -9.96 -14.04
C TYR A 106 0.24 -10.17 -12.91
N ALA A 107 0.38 -9.17 -12.04
CA ALA A 107 1.32 -9.22 -10.93
C ALA A 107 0.63 -8.99 -9.59
N LYS A 108 1.04 -9.70 -8.54
CA LYS A 108 0.54 -9.51 -7.17
C LYS A 108 1.70 -9.49 -6.18
N GLY A 109 1.84 -8.46 -5.37
CA GLY A 109 2.94 -8.39 -4.40
C GLY A 109 2.83 -9.48 -3.35
N ILE A 110 1.80 -9.39 -2.51
CA ILE A 110 1.56 -10.32 -1.40
C ILE A 110 0.11 -10.83 -1.47
N ILE A 111 -0.07 -12.15 -1.37
CA ILE A 111 -1.38 -12.82 -1.41
C ILE A 111 -1.56 -13.67 -0.15
N ILE A 112 -2.51 -13.29 0.69
CA ILE A 112 -2.85 -14.04 1.91
C ILE A 112 -4.22 -14.69 1.72
N GLN A 113 -4.23 -16.01 1.53
CA GLN A 113 -5.40 -16.82 1.17
C GLN A 113 -5.88 -17.75 2.29
N GLY A 114 -4.96 -18.23 3.13
CA GLY A 114 -5.29 -19.14 4.22
C GLY A 114 -6.15 -18.45 5.29
N LYS A 115 -7.20 -19.13 5.75
CA LYS A 115 -8.04 -18.65 6.86
C LYS A 115 -7.22 -18.44 8.14
N ASN A 116 -7.52 -17.36 8.87
CA ASN A 116 -6.82 -16.97 10.10
C ASN A 116 -5.31 -16.74 9.92
N SER A 117 -4.84 -16.42 8.71
CA SER A 117 -3.42 -16.15 8.48
C SER A 117 -3.01 -14.80 9.04
N SER A 118 -1.74 -14.68 9.46
CA SER A 118 -1.11 -13.44 9.90
C SER A 118 0.02 -13.02 8.97
N LEU A 119 0.06 -11.73 8.61
CA LEU A 119 1.18 -11.06 7.97
C LEU A 119 1.72 -10.00 8.93
N THR A 120 3.01 -10.05 9.27
CA THR A 120 3.69 -9.03 10.08
C THR A 120 4.89 -8.49 9.33
N ALA A 121 4.98 -7.17 9.23
CA ALA A 121 6.10 -6.46 8.62
C ALA A 121 6.24 -5.06 9.22
N ASN A 122 7.36 -4.40 8.98
CA ASN A 122 7.59 -3.02 9.42
C ASN A 122 8.54 -2.31 8.45
N ARG A 123 8.20 -1.08 8.03
CA ARG A 123 8.90 -0.39 6.92
C ARG A 123 9.01 -1.26 5.66
N LEU A 124 7.99 -2.08 5.40
CA LEU A 124 7.89 -2.94 4.23
C LEU A 124 7.77 -2.07 2.98
N THR A 125 8.52 -2.40 1.93
CA THR A 125 8.29 -1.83 0.59
C THR A 125 7.73 -2.91 -0.32
N VAL A 126 6.58 -2.66 -0.94
CA VAL A 126 6.02 -3.53 -1.99
C VAL A 126 5.92 -2.73 -3.27
N ASP A 127 6.50 -3.22 -4.36
CA ASP A 127 6.49 -2.59 -5.68
C ASP A 127 6.03 -3.60 -6.74
N VAL A 128 4.89 -3.32 -7.37
CA VAL A 128 4.19 -4.27 -8.24
C VAL A 128 3.85 -3.63 -9.57
N VAL A 129 4.39 -4.17 -10.65
CA VAL A 129 4.08 -3.76 -12.02
C VAL A 129 3.57 -4.97 -12.79
N GLY A 130 2.35 -4.88 -13.31
CA GLY A 130 1.77 -5.87 -14.22
C GLY A 130 1.30 -5.19 -15.50
N GLN A 131 1.64 -5.73 -16.67
CA GLN A 131 1.19 -5.15 -17.94
C GLN A 131 -0.34 -5.16 -18.09
N THR A 132 -1.01 -6.17 -17.55
CA THR A 132 -2.48 -6.27 -17.63
C THR A 132 -3.16 -5.67 -16.40
N SER A 133 -2.67 -6.00 -15.21
CA SER A 133 -3.13 -5.45 -13.92
C SER A 133 -2.15 -5.83 -12.82
N ALA A 134 -2.14 -5.06 -11.73
CA ALA A 134 -1.33 -5.28 -10.55
C ALA A 134 -2.14 -5.14 -9.26
N ILE A 135 -1.78 -5.91 -8.24
CA ILE A 135 -2.29 -5.70 -6.89
C ILE A 135 -1.09 -5.69 -5.94
N GLY A 136 -0.95 -4.62 -5.15
CA GLY A 136 0.10 -4.54 -4.12
C GLY A 136 -0.05 -5.65 -3.07
N ILE A 137 -1.13 -5.61 -2.29
CA ILE A 137 -1.46 -6.63 -1.28
C ILE A 137 -2.89 -7.10 -1.44
N ASN A 138 -3.09 -8.42 -1.43
CA ASN A 138 -4.39 -9.07 -1.59
C ASN A 138 -4.68 -9.99 -0.39
N LEU A 139 -5.51 -9.53 0.54
CA LEU A 139 -5.94 -10.24 1.74
C LEU A 139 -7.33 -10.86 1.50
N ILE A 140 -7.35 -12.09 0.99
CA ILE A 140 -8.56 -12.78 0.53
C ILE A 140 -8.93 -14.02 1.34
N GLY A 141 -8.10 -14.40 2.33
CA GLY A 141 -8.48 -15.40 3.31
C GLY A 141 -9.50 -14.86 4.32
N ASP A 142 -10.32 -15.75 4.87
CA ASP A 142 -11.23 -15.42 5.96
C ASP A 142 -10.45 -15.05 7.23
N TYR A 143 -10.83 -13.95 7.90
CA TYR A 143 -10.27 -13.52 9.19
C TYR A 143 -8.74 -13.39 9.19
N THR A 144 -8.16 -12.89 8.10
CA THR A 144 -6.72 -12.64 8.05
C THR A 144 -6.35 -11.39 8.85
N HIS A 145 -5.11 -11.32 9.33
CA HIS A 145 -4.60 -10.19 10.10
C HIS A 145 -3.29 -9.72 9.48
N ALA A 146 -3.23 -8.45 9.07
CA ALA A 146 -2.01 -7.84 8.56
C ALA A 146 -1.59 -6.69 9.48
N ASP A 147 -0.41 -6.79 10.08
CA ASP A 147 0.25 -5.69 10.75
C ASP A 147 1.45 -5.26 9.91
N LEU A 148 1.34 -4.11 9.24
CA LEU A 148 2.39 -3.55 8.40
C LEU A 148 3.26 -2.54 9.16
N GLY A 149 3.06 -2.40 10.49
CA GLY A 149 3.89 -1.57 11.34
C GLY A 149 3.88 -0.09 10.93
N THR A 150 5.04 0.56 11.02
CA THR A 150 5.19 1.99 10.74
C THR A 150 6.04 2.21 9.50
N GLY A 151 5.61 3.14 8.63
CA GLY A 151 6.42 3.59 7.49
C GLY A 151 6.47 2.62 6.30
N SER A 152 5.57 1.63 6.25
CA SER A 152 5.46 0.74 5.09
C SER A 152 4.91 1.48 3.87
N THR A 153 5.33 1.07 2.68
CA THR A 153 4.98 1.69 1.39
C THR A 153 4.56 0.63 0.38
N ILE A 154 3.41 0.83 -0.25
CA ILE A 154 2.88 -0.02 -1.31
C ILE A 154 2.80 0.79 -2.60
N LYS A 155 3.42 0.28 -3.65
CA LYS A 155 3.37 0.83 -5.00
C LYS A 155 2.81 -0.20 -5.96
N SER A 156 1.85 0.22 -6.78
CA SER A 156 1.33 -0.62 -7.86
C SER A 156 0.90 0.21 -9.06
N ASN A 157 0.88 -0.38 -10.25
CA ASN A 157 0.35 0.31 -11.43
C ASN A 157 -1.18 0.14 -11.62
N ASP A 158 -1.87 -0.45 -10.64
CA ASP A 158 -3.32 -0.65 -10.61
C ASP A 158 -3.81 -0.67 -9.15
N ASP A 159 -4.45 -1.71 -8.61
CA ASP A 159 -4.95 -1.66 -7.23
C ASP A 159 -3.81 -1.70 -6.19
N GLY A 160 -3.93 -0.88 -5.14
CA GLY A 160 -2.96 -0.85 -4.04
C GLY A 160 -3.15 -2.03 -3.09
N ILE A 161 -4.26 -2.02 -2.34
CA ILE A 161 -4.60 -3.07 -1.39
C ILE A 161 -6.06 -3.47 -1.52
N ILE A 162 -6.31 -4.77 -1.52
CA ILE A 162 -7.64 -5.35 -1.40
C ILE A 162 -7.70 -6.19 -0.13
N ILE A 163 -8.66 -5.89 0.74
CA ILE A 163 -8.93 -6.64 1.96
C ILE A 163 -10.42 -6.96 2.08
N GLY A 164 -10.75 -8.17 2.50
CA GLY A 164 -12.14 -8.60 2.69
C GLY A 164 -12.31 -9.69 3.75
N HIS A 165 -13.49 -10.30 3.77
CA HIS A 165 -13.78 -11.51 4.55
C HIS A 165 -13.52 -11.38 6.06
N SER A 166 -13.93 -10.26 6.66
CA SER A 166 -13.73 -9.98 8.09
C SER A 166 -12.27 -9.98 8.52
N SER A 167 -11.38 -9.58 7.62
CA SER A 167 -9.94 -9.44 7.88
C SER A 167 -9.59 -8.08 8.47
N THR A 168 -8.38 -7.97 9.02
CA THR A 168 -7.88 -6.74 9.63
C THR A 168 -6.55 -6.31 9.02
N LEU A 169 -6.36 -4.99 8.87
CA LEU A 169 -5.06 -4.38 8.54
C LEU A 169 -4.75 -3.23 9.50
N THR A 170 -3.55 -3.21 10.07
CA THR A 170 -3.02 -2.12 10.88
C THR A 170 -1.73 -1.58 10.29
N ALA A 171 -1.60 -0.26 10.23
CA ALA A 171 -0.36 0.42 9.85
C ALA A 171 -0.35 1.86 10.41
N THR A 172 0.81 2.52 10.46
CA THR A 172 0.89 3.97 10.74
C THR A 172 1.96 4.62 9.86
N GLN A 173 1.84 5.92 9.56
CA GLN A 173 2.72 6.60 8.59
C GLN A 173 2.85 5.81 7.28
N PHE A 174 1.74 5.19 6.88
CA PHE A 174 1.68 4.22 5.80
C PHE A 174 1.45 4.92 4.47
N THR A 175 2.10 4.45 3.39
CA THR A 175 1.95 5.05 2.06
C THR A 175 1.40 4.04 1.07
N ILE A 176 0.35 4.42 0.34
CA ILE A 176 -0.08 3.74 -0.89
C ILE A 176 0.09 4.73 -2.05
N GLU A 177 0.77 4.30 -3.11
CA GLU A 177 0.92 5.03 -4.36
C GLU A 177 0.53 4.15 -5.54
N ASN A 178 -0.47 4.54 -6.32
CA ASN A 178 -0.87 3.74 -7.47
C ASN A 178 -1.29 4.56 -8.69
N SER A 179 -0.90 4.13 -9.89
CA SER A 179 -1.12 4.92 -11.12
C SER A 179 -2.45 4.65 -11.84
N ASN A 180 -3.27 3.72 -11.33
CA ASN A 180 -4.61 3.38 -11.82
C ASN A 180 -5.39 2.67 -10.70
N GLY A 181 -6.65 2.30 -10.91
CA GLY A 181 -7.37 1.42 -9.96
C GLY A 181 -7.84 2.12 -8.68
N ILE A 182 -7.87 1.38 -7.57
CA ILE A 182 -8.26 1.85 -6.23
C ILE A 182 -7.06 1.71 -5.27
N GLY A 183 -6.77 2.76 -4.49
CA GLY A 183 -5.69 2.72 -3.51
C GLY A 183 -5.93 1.67 -2.43
N LEU A 184 -7.06 1.74 -1.74
CA LEU A 184 -7.47 0.80 -0.69
C LEU A 184 -8.92 0.37 -0.85
N THR A 185 -9.14 -0.93 -1.01
CA THR A 185 -10.47 -1.56 -1.08
C THR A 185 -10.74 -2.37 0.17
N ILE A 186 -11.80 -2.01 0.91
CA ILE A 186 -12.26 -2.68 2.14
C ILE A 186 -13.64 -3.30 1.88
N ASN A 187 -13.68 -4.62 1.73
CA ASN A 187 -14.89 -5.37 1.42
C ASN A 187 -15.44 -6.13 2.62
N ASP A 188 -16.75 -6.39 2.60
CA ASP A 188 -17.45 -7.31 3.48
C ASP A 188 -17.63 -6.87 4.93
N TYR A 189 -18.67 -7.41 5.57
CA TYR A 189 -18.91 -7.23 7.00
C TYR A 189 -17.71 -7.68 7.83
N GLY A 190 -17.44 -6.95 8.91
CA GLY A 190 -16.39 -7.22 9.88
C GLY A 190 -14.98 -6.85 9.43
N THR A 191 -14.76 -6.51 8.16
CA THR A 191 -13.43 -6.14 7.67
C THR A 191 -13.06 -4.77 8.22
N SER A 192 -11.85 -4.63 8.75
CA SER A 192 -11.42 -3.40 9.43
C SER A 192 -10.01 -3.00 9.02
N VAL A 193 -9.82 -1.72 8.71
CA VAL A 193 -8.49 -1.15 8.46
C VAL A 193 -8.27 0.03 9.39
N ASP A 194 -7.12 0.05 10.07
CA ASP A 194 -6.64 1.16 10.89
C ASP A 194 -5.28 1.63 10.35
N LEU A 195 -5.25 2.82 9.76
CA LEU A 195 -4.01 3.42 9.24
C LEU A 195 -3.37 4.40 10.25
N GLY A 196 -3.85 4.43 11.50
CA GLY A 196 -3.33 5.27 12.56
C GLY A 196 -3.15 6.72 12.14
N SER A 197 -2.00 7.32 12.50
CA SER A 197 -1.70 8.73 12.20
C SER A 197 -0.72 8.89 11.05
N GLY A 198 -0.92 9.94 10.23
CA GLY A 198 0.08 10.42 9.27
C GLY A 198 0.23 9.56 8.01
N SER A 199 -0.76 8.73 7.70
CA SER A 199 -0.77 7.89 6.51
C SER A 199 -1.14 8.69 5.26
N LYS A 200 -0.75 8.19 4.08
CA LYS A 200 -0.95 8.83 2.79
C LYS A 200 -1.41 7.83 1.73
N ILE A 201 -2.40 8.23 0.94
CA ILE A 201 -2.88 7.48 -0.23
C ILE A 201 -2.86 8.43 -1.41
N THR A 202 -2.13 8.08 -2.46
CA THR A 202 -2.10 8.84 -3.71
C THR A 202 -2.41 7.93 -4.88
N THR A 203 -3.37 8.34 -5.71
CA THR A 203 -3.74 7.57 -6.88
C THR A 203 -4.07 8.44 -8.09
N ASP A 204 -3.61 8.02 -9.27
CA ASP A 204 -4.07 8.55 -10.57
C ASP A 204 -5.24 7.72 -11.14
N GLY A 205 -5.89 6.93 -10.28
CA GLY A 205 -7.00 6.05 -10.59
C GLY A 205 -8.37 6.63 -10.24
N SER A 206 -9.28 5.74 -9.87
CA SER A 206 -10.69 6.08 -9.67
C SER A 206 -11.02 6.46 -8.22
N THR A 207 -10.38 5.84 -7.24
CA THR A 207 -10.77 6.01 -5.83
C THR A 207 -9.58 5.83 -4.89
N GLY A 208 -9.43 6.73 -3.92
CA GLY A 208 -8.44 6.60 -2.85
C GLY A 208 -8.79 5.44 -1.92
N VAL A 209 -9.95 5.54 -1.25
CA VAL A 209 -10.48 4.47 -0.38
C VAL A 209 -11.90 4.10 -0.81
N TYR A 210 -12.11 2.83 -1.10
CA TYR A 210 -13.43 2.24 -1.20
C TYR A 210 -13.70 1.39 0.04
N ILE A 211 -14.89 1.53 0.63
CA ILE A 211 -15.33 0.69 1.73
C ILE A 211 -16.79 0.26 1.57
N GLY A 212 -17.04 -1.05 1.69
CA GLY A 212 -18.39 -1.61 1.61
C GLY A 212 -18.59 -2.90 2.37
N GLY A 213 -19.35 -2.81 3.48
CA GLY A 213 -19.90 -3.96 4.21
C GLY A 213 -21.12 -4.59 3.52
N LEU A 214 -20.98 -4.95 2.24
CA LEU A 214 -22.11 -5.38 1.41
C LEU A 214 -22.32 -6.90 1.36
N ASN A 215 -21.27 -7.69 1.60
CA ASN A 215 -21.32 -9.15 1.59
C ASN A 215 -20.68 -9.73 2.85
N GLY A 216 -20.69 -11.06 2.99
CA GLY A 216 -20.19 -11.77 4.16
C GLY A 216 -21.23 -11.89 5.29
N ASN A 217 -20.77 -12.17 6.50
CA ASN A 217 -21.65 -12.40 7.66
C ASN A 217 -21.92 -11.09 8.42
N ASN A 218 -23.17 -10.61 8.38
CA ASN A 218 -23.57 -9.37 9.05
C ASN A 218 -23.37 -9.38 10.57
N ALA A 219 -23.31 -10.55 11.20
CA ALA A 219 -23.04 -10.68 12.63
C ALA A 219 -21.63 -10.22 13.02
N ASN A 220 -20.70 -10.15 12.06
CA ASN A 220 -19.36 -9.64 12.26
C ASN A 220 -19.33 -8.09 12.35
N GLY A 221 -20.48 -7.43 12.11
CA GLY A 221 -20.63 -5.99 12.18
C GLY A 221 -20.22 -5.28 10.90
N ALA A 222 -20.40 -3.95 10.86
CA ALA A 222 -20.06 -3.11 9.71
C ALA A 222 -18.57 -3.21 9.31
N ALA A 223 -18.27 -2.96 8.03
CA ALA A 223 -16.91 -2.69 7.59
C ALA A 223 -16.40 -1.40 8.23
N ARG A 224 -15.11 -1.32 8.56
CA ARG A 224 -14.52 -0.18 9.29
C ARG A 224 -13.25 0.34 8.65
N PHE A 225 -13.12 1.66 8.63
CA PHE A 225 -11.90 2.36 8.26
C PHE A 225 -11.61 3.47 9.27
N THR A 226 -10.43 3.43 9.88
CA THR A 226 -9.98 4.44 10.84
C THR A 226 -8.64 5.02 10.43
N ALA A 227 -8.51 6.34 10.52
CA ALA A 227 -7.26 7.05 10.38
C ALA A 227 -7.32 8.43 11.07
N THR A 228 -6.17 9.06 11.28
CA THR A 228 -6.05 10.45 11.74
C THR A 228 -4.90 11.09 10.97
N ASP A 229 -4.97 12.40 10.70
CA ASP A 229 -3.93 13.08 9.92
C ASP A 229 -3.66 12.34 8.58
N LEU A 230 -4.72 11.79 7.99
CA LEU A 230 -4.66 11.04 6.74
C LEU A 230 -4.62 12.01 5.57
N THR A 231 -3.70 11.81 4.63
CA THR A 231 -3.71 12.54 3.36
C THR A 231 -4.17 11.64 2.22
N ILE A 232 -5.21 12.03 1.51
CA ILE A 232 -5.67 11.38 0.28
C ILE A 232 -5.53 12.38 -0.88
N ASP A 233 -4.92 11.95 -1.98
CA ASP A 233 -4.82 12.70 -3.23
C ASP A 233 -5.21 11.80 -4.41
N VAL A 234 -6.29 12.14 -5.11
CA VAL A 234 -6.87 11.32 -6.19
C VAL A 234 -7.04 12.16 -7.45
N GLN A 235 -6.48 11.69 -8.56
CA GLN A 235 -6.57 12.34 -9.86
C GLN A 235 -7.30 11.40 -10.83
N GLY A 236 -8.25 11.90 -11.62
CA GLY A 236 -8.92 11.09 -12.65
C GLY A 236 -10.41 11.40 -12.82
N TYR A 237 -11.00 10.89 -13.90
CA TYR A 237 -12.46 10.97 -14.09
C TYR A 237 -13.18 10.15 -13.01
N SER A 238 -14.21 10.73 -12.39
CA SER A 238 -14.89 10.15 -11.23
C SER A 238 -13.96 9.86 -10.05
N ALA A 239 -12.90 10.66 -9.87
CA ALA A 239 -11.97 10.55 -8.75
C ALA A 239 -12.68 10.74 -7.41
N MET A 240 -12.83 9.64 -6.65
CA MET A 240 -13.42 9.66 -5.31
C MET A 240 -12.31 9.60 -4.27
N GLY A 241 -12.28 10.54 -3.33
CA GLY A 241 -11.35 10.48 -2.21
C GLY A 241 -11.67 9.27 -1.34
N ILE A 242 -12.91 9.25 -0.82
CA ILE A 242 -13.48 8.11 -0.10
C ILE A 242 -14.88 7.80 -0.62
N ASN A 243 -15.07 6.57 -1.08
CA ASN A 243 -16.36 6.00 -1.45
C ASN A 243 -16.86 5.07 -0.34
N VAL A 244 -17.88 5.50 0.39
CA VAL A 244 -18.44 4.80 1.54
C VAL A 244 -19.78 4.19 1.17
N GLN A 245 -19.87 2.87 1.15
CA GLN A 245 -21.11 2.14 0.89
C GLN A 245 -21.88 1.86 2.19
N LYS A 246 -23.12 1.38 2.06
CA LYS A 246 -23.96 0.98 3.20
C LYS A 246 -23.24 -0.03 4.11
N ASN A 247 -23.62 -0.03 5.39
CA ASN A 247 -23.05 -0.89 6.43
C ASN A 247 -21.53 -0.72 6.60
N SER A 248 -21.06 0.50 6.42
CA SER A 248 -19.67 0.90 6.61
C SER A 248 -19.59 2.06 7.58
N VAL A 249 -18.53 2.08 8.39
CA VAL A 249 -18.22 3.14 9.35
C VAL A 249 -16.81 3.64 9.08
N VAL A 250 -16.68 4.93 8.83
CA VAL A 250 -15.40 5.60 8.62
C VAL A 250 -15.17 6.62 9.71
N ASP A 251 -14.01 6.56 10.36
CA ASP A 251 -13.55 7.58 11.31
C ASP A 251 -12.21 8.16 10.85
N LEU A 252 -12.24 9.41 10.39
CA LEU A 252 -11.06 10.13 9.91
C LEU A 252 -10.38 10.94 11.02
N GLY A 253 -10.83 10.79 12.27
CA GLY A 253 -10.22 11.41 13.44
C GLY A 253 -10.13 12.93 13.28
N THR A 254 -8.92 13.48 13.43
CA THR A 254 -8.63 14.91 13.25
C THR A 254 -7.63 15.17 12.12
N ASN A 255 -7.70 16.34 11.50
CA ASN A 255 -6.69 16.87 10.55
C ASN A 255 -6.49 16.06 9.26
N SER A 256 -7.42 15.16 8.93
CA SER A 256 -7.37 14.46 7.64
C SER A 256 -7.62 15.43 6.48
N THR A 257 -6.94 15.21 5.36
CA THR A 257 -7.02 16.02 4.13
C THR A 257 -7.35 15.13 2.95
N ILE A 258 -8.35 15.51 2.17
CA ILE A 258 -8.75 14.84 0.94
C ILE A 258 -8.69 15.83 -0.21
N LYS A 259 -7.91 15.50 -1.23
CA LYS A 259 -7.83 16.25 -2.48
C LYS A 259 -8.29 15.37 -3.62
N THR A 260 -9.22 15.87 -4.42
CA THR A 260 -9.62 15.20 -5.65
C THR A 260 -9.69 16.15 -6.82
N ASN A 261 -9.32 15.63 -7.99
CA ASN A 261 -9.34 16.40 -9.23
C ASN A 261 -9.80 15.54 -10.40
N GLY A 262 -10.86 16.02 -11.06
CA GLY A 262 -11.41 15.45 -12.28
C GLY A 262 -12.93 15.63 -12.36
N ASP A 263 -13.48 15.46 -13.55
CA ASP A 263 -14.93 15.57 -13.73
C ASP A 263 -15.68 14.45 -12.97
N ASN A 264 -16.81 14.80 -12.36
CA ASN A 264 -17.56 13.95 -11.43
C ASN A 264 -16.75 13.47 -10.22
N ALA A 265 -15.69 14.18 -9.84
CA ALA A 265 -14.92 13.85 -8.65
C ALA A 265 -15.70 14.14 -7.36
N HIS A 266 -15.44 13.37 -6.31
CA HIS A 266 -16.02 13.60 -4.99
C HIS A 266 -14.94 13.49 -3.92
N GLY A 267 -14.86 14.44 -2.99
CA GLY A 267 -13.98 14.27 -1.83
C GLY A 267 -14.46 13.10 -0.99
N LEU A 268 -15.74 13.15 -0.61
CA LEU A 268 -16.44 12.05 0.06
C LEU A 268 -17.77 11.75 -0.62
N TRP A 269 -18.01 10.48 -0.93
CA TRP A 269 -19.28 9.99 -1.46
C TRP A 269 -19.82 8.90 -0.56
N SER A 270 -20.91 9.16 0.17
CA SER A 270 -21.31 8.29 1.28
C SER A 270 -22.76 7.82 1.26
N PHE A 271 -22.91 6.52 1.54
CA PHE A 271 -24.13 5.81 1.89
C PHE A 271 -24.04 5.20 3.30
N GLY A 272 -22.95 5.46 4.03
CA GLY A 272 -22.63 4.86 5.34
C GLY A 272 -22.53 5.90 6.46
N GLN A 273 -21.74 5.58 7.49
CA GLN A 273 -21.46 6.49 8.59
C GLN A 273 -20.04 7.04 8.47
N VAL A 274 -19.89 8.35 8.63
CA VAL A 274 -18.58 9.02 8.59
C VAL A 274 -18.47 10.01 9.74
N SER A 275 -17.34 10.02 10.43
CA SER A 275 -16.96 11.06 11.39
C SER A 275 -15.59 11.65 11.05
N ALA A 276 -15.46 12.96 11.18
CA ALA A 276 -14.18 13.65 11.06
C ALA A 276 -14.22 14.99 11.81
N ASN A 277 -13.09 15.45 12.33
CA ASN A 277 -12.87 16.80 12.86
C ASN A 277 -11.70 17.44 12.13
N ALA A 278 -11.68 18.77 12.03
CA ALA A 278 -10.64 19.50 11.29
C ALA A 278 -10.36 18.91 9.89
N LEU A 279 -11.43 18.46 9.22
CA LEU A 279 -11.34 17.79 7.92
C LEU A 279 -11.15 18.84 6.82
N THR A 280 -10.10 18.69 6.01
CA THR A 280 -9.93 19.49 4.80
C THR A 280 -10.33 18.68 3.57
N VAL A 281 -11.24 19.22 2.76
CA VAL A 281 -11.64 18.63 1.47
C VAL A 281 -11.52 19.71 0.38
N ASP A 282 -10.72 19.42 -0.64
CA ASP A 282 -10.51 20.28 -1.80
C ASP A 282 -10.79 19.49 -3.08
N VAL A 283 -11.81 19.92 -3.81
CA VAL A 283 -12.32 19.19 -4.98
C VAL A 283 -12.36 20.11 -6.20
N THR A 284 -11.80 19.62 -7.30
CA THR A 284 -11.75 20.33 -8.58
C THR A 284 -12.28 19.45 -9.72
N GLY A 285 -12.92 20.07 -10.71
CA GLY A 285 -13.57 19.38 -11.85
C GLY A 285 -15.03 19.75 -12.03
N ALA A 286 -15.61 19.43 -13.20
CA ALA A 286 -17.03 19.66 -13.47
C ALA A 286 -17.90 18.65 -12.72
N ALA A 287 -19.08 19.07 -12.26
CA ALA A 287 -20.02 18.22 -11.51
C ALA A 287 -19.39 17.51 -10.28
N ALA A 288 -18.36 18.12 -9.70
CA ALA A 288 -17.56 17.51 -8.63
C ALA A 288 -17.97 18.08 -7.26
N ASN A 289 -18.37 17.25 -6.30
CA ASN A 289 -18.84 17.73 -4.98
C ASN A 289 -17.76 17.52 -3.89
N GLY A 290 -17.70 18.41 -2.91
CA GLY A 290 -16.82 18.26 -1.74
C GLY A 290 -17.19 17.01 -0.95
N VAL A 291 -18.33 17.09 -0.26
CA VAL A 291 -18.94 15.97 0.45
C VAL A 291 -20.36 15.77 -0.05
N GLU A 292 -20.65 14.57 -0.55
CA GLU A 292 -21.99 14.16 -0.93
C GLU A 292 -22.46 12.95 -0.11
N VAL A 293 -23.58 13.11 0.58
CA VAL A 293 -24.24 12.06 1.34
C VAL A 293 -25.54 11.67 0.64
N ARG A 294 -25.63 10.40 0.27
CA ARG A 294 -26.76 9.79 -0.43
C ARG A 294 -27.54 8.82 0.46
N GLY A 295 -27.00 8.50 1.63
CA GLY A 295 -27.66 7.79 2.72
C GLY A 295 -26.75 7.71 3.94
N GLY A 296 -27.33 7.47 5.11
CA GLY A 296 -26.59 7.41 6.36
C GLY A 296 -26.22 8.79 6.90
N THR A 297 -25.23 8.84 7.79
CA THR A 297 -24.90 10.05 8.55
C THR A 297 -23.43 10.37 8.43
N THR A 298 -23.13 11.58 7.95
CA THR A 298 -21.78 12.13 7.98
C THR A 298 -21.73 13.27 8.99
N THR A 299 -20.84 13.16 9.97
CA THR A 299 -20.60 14.17 11.00
C THR A 299 -19.26 14.82 10.74
N ILE A 300 -19.29 16.11 10.40
CA ILE A 300 -18.14 16.95 10.13
C ILE A 300 -18.02 17.95 11.29
N GLY A 301 -16.97 17.76 12.06
CA GLY A 301 -16.66 18.49 13.27
C GLY A 301 -16.17 19.91 13.02
N ALA A 302 -15.81 20.57 14.11
CA ALA A 302 -15.22 21.90 14.08
C ALA A 302 -13.92 21.93 13.27
N ASP A 303 -13.57 23.12 12.79
CA ASP A 303 -12.33 23.44 12.04
C ASP A 303 -12.21 22.73 10.69
N SER A 304 -13.32 22.20 10.18
CA SER A 304 -13.37 21.55 8.87
C SER A 304 -13.56 22.57 7.74
N HIS A 305 -12.82 22.39 6.66
CA HIS A 305 -12.82 23.23 5.46
C HIS A 305 -13.18 22.39 4.25
N ILE A 306 -14.38 22.58 3.72
CA ILE A 306 -14.89 21.81 2.58
C ILE A 306 -15.08 22.76 1.40
N SER A 307 -14.41 22.47 0.29
CA SER A 307 -14.45 23.28 -0.92
C SER A 307 -14.64 22.44 -2.17
N SER A 308 -15.38 22.98 -3.13
CA SER A 308 -15.48 22.48 -4.49
C SER A 308 -15.46 23.66 -5.46
N ALA A 309 -14.72 23.52 -6.56
CA ALA A 309 -14.58 24.58 -7.55
C ALA A 309 -15.86 24.85 -8.37
N GLN A 310 -16.61 23.80 -8.72
CA GLN A 310 -17.78 23.90 -9.62
C GLN A 310 -19.03 23.14 -9.15
N GLY A 311 -18.93 22.33 -8.08
CA GLY A 311 -20.07 21.63 -7.49
C GLY A 311 -20.43 22.14 -6.09
N GLY A 312 -21.21 21.35 -5.36
CA GLY A 312 -21.59 21.67 -3.99
C GLY A 312 -20.50 21.32 -3.00
N GLY A 313 -20.25 22.17 -2.01
CA GLY A 313 -19.34 21.86 -0.90
C GLY A 313 -19.92 20.74 -0.02
N LEU A 314 -21.15 20.90 0.45
CA LEU A 314 -21.91 19.91 1.20
C LEU A 314 -23.21 19.61 0.45
N VAL A 315 -23.44 18.35 0.10
CA VAL A 315 -24.60 17.92 -0.71
C VAL A 315 -25.28 16.74 -0.04
N THR A 316 -26.60 16.81 0.08
CA THR A 316 -27.44 15.65 0.37
C THR A 316 -28.32 15.36 -0.85
N SER A 317 -28.30 14.13 -1.35
CA SER A 317 -28.98 13.78 -2.62
C SER A 317 -29.77 12.46 -2.59
N GLY A 318 -29.98 11.86 -1.42
CA GLY A 318 -30.72 10.61 -1.26
C GLY A 318 -31.61 10.55 -0.02
N SER A 319 -32.36 9.46 0.13
CA SER A 319 -33.21 9.20 1.28
C SER A 319 -32.37 8.92 2.53
N ASP A 320 -32.77 9.46 3.68
CA ASP A 320 -32.10 9.25 4.97
C ASP A 320 -30.63 9.72 5.00
N ALA A 321 -30.28 10.67 4.12
CA ALA A 321 -28.97 11.32 4.10
C ALA A 321 -28.92 12.47 5.11
N ILE A 322 -27.97 12.41 6.05
CA ILE A 322 -27.78 13.42 7.08
C ILE A 322 -26.33 13.92 7.05
N ILE A 323 -26.16 15.24 7.01
CA ILE A 323 -24.88 15.90 7.31
C ILE A 323 -25.06 16.70 8.60
N ASN A 324 -24.28 16.34 9.62
CA ASN A 324 -24.12 17.17 10.82
C ASN A 324 -22.84 17.97 10.67
N PHE A 325 -22.94 19.28 10.46
CA PHE A 325 -21.79 20.17 10.35
C PHE A 325 -21.78 21.12 11.55
N THR A 326 -20.76 21.01 12.42
CA THR A 326 -20.69 21.86 13.62
C THR A 326 -19.98 23.19 13.40
N GLY A 327 -19.27 23.36 12.28
CA GLY A 327 -18.57 24.60 11.93
C GLY A 327 -17.54 25.07 12.98
N THR A 328 -16.83 26.14 12.68
CA THR A 328 -16.02 26.86 13.68
C THR A 328 -16.71 28.16 14.02
N ALA A 329 -16.88 28.46 15.30
CA ALA A 329 -17.35 29.78 15.72
C ALA A 329 -16.34 30.84 15.26
N ALA A 330 -16.79 31.85 14.51
CA ALA A 330 -15.97 33.00 14.23
C ALA A 330 -15.58 33.68 15.56
N GLN A 331 -14.27 33.83 15.79
CA GLN A 331 -13.73 34.60 16.92
C GLN A 331 -13.78 36.11 16.64
#